data_AF-A0A7V8ZH93-F1
#
_entry.id   AF-A0A7V8ZH93-F1
#
_cell.length_a   1.000
_cell.length_b   1.000
_cell.length_c   1.000
_cell.angle_alpha   90.00
_cell.angle_beta   90.00
_cell.angle_gamma   90.00
#
_symmetry.space_group_name_H-M   'P 1'
#
loop_
_entity.id
_entity.type
_entity.pdbx_description
1 polymer ?
#
loop_
_entity_poly.entity_id
_entity_poly.type
_entity_poly.pdbx_seq_one_letter_code
_entity_poly.pdbx_strand_id
1 'polypeptide(L)'
;MTHPNAGSTLAVTVGLLALTALAPSAASAAGPDWTCRASAAYLEAEPLLGDVRVEPISANGIASVANPDRARCSTQDAGIPDITLPPGPLAPPGQIAVRAAFAKTKITPETGPRSTQSISAQGGVTRSVDINLGPNVIRVEADLVESAAEGACVAGSPVLAGTSRVVGLRINGNSIDVPDDGSEPTVLNLLPLVRIALNDQDRSGTATSSTQSLTRRALDIQVLGLLGRPTIHAVVGESVVGRSGAVCEDTGGATGPTGPGGATGSTGSTG
;
A
#
# COMPACT_ATOMS: atom_id res chain seq x y z
N MET A 1 8.57 63.36 -39.51
CA MET A 1 9.26 63.96 -38.36
C MET A 1 9.56 62.82 -37.40
N THR A 2 10.71 62.14 -37.61
CA THR A 2 11.96 62.28 -36.82
C THR A 2 11.89 61.56 -35.46
N HIS A 3 12.49 60.36 -35.45
CA HIS A 3 13.10 59.68 -34.29
C HIS A 3 14.06 60.65 -33.54
N PRO A 4 14.32 60.51 -32.21
CA PRO A 4 15.25 59.47 -31.72
C PRO A 4 15.17 59.00 -30.25
N ASN A 5 15.84 57.84 -30.02
CA ASN A 5 16.69 57.45 -28.86
C ASN A 5 16.08 57.32 -27.46
N ALA A 6 16.64 56.57 -26.50
CA ALA A 6 17.58 55.47 -26.37
C ALA A 6 17.73 55.31 -24.84
N GLY A 7 17.86 54.11 -24.30
CA GLY A 7 18.10 53.96 -22.87
C GLY A 7 18.02 52.54 -22.37
N SER A 8 19.07 51.76 -22.66
CA SER A 8 19.34 50.48 -22.00
C SER A 8 19.78 50.72 -20.56
N THR A 9 19.17 50.01 -19.61
CA THR A 9 19.75 49.81 -18.27
C THR A 9 19.78 48.31 -18.00
N LEU A 10 20.94 47.70 -18.26
CA LEU A 10 21.25 46.32 -17.91
C LEU A 10 21.53 46.28 -16.39
N ALA A 11 20.62 45.70 -15.61
CA ALA A 11 20.87 45.41 -14.20
C ALA A 11 21.52 44.02 -14.08
N VAL A 12 22.82 44.00 -13.81
CA VAL A 12 23.57 42.78 -13.48
C VAL A 12 23.32 42.45 -12.01
N THR A 13 22.43 41.49 -11.76
CA THR A 13 22.21 40.96 -10.41
C THR A 13 23.29 39.91 -10.13
N VAL A 14 24.20 40.23 -9.20
CA VAL A 14 25.19 39.29 -8.66
C VAL A 14 24.44 38.24 -7.83
N GLY A 15 24.20 37.08 -8.43
CA GLY A 15 23.59 35.92 -7.77
C GLY A 15 24.56 35.29 -6.78
N LEU A 16 24.25 35.43 -5.49
CA LEU A 16 24.93 34.74 -4.41
C LEU A 16 24.56 33.23 -4.49
N LEU A 17 25.44 32.42 -5.07
CA LEU A 17 25.31 30.95 -5.03
C LEU A 17 25.51 30.47 -3.59
N ALA A 18 24.42 30.24 -2.87
CA ALA A 18 24.44 29.44 -1.66
C ALA A 18 24.65 27.97 -2.07
N LEU A 19 25.89 27.47 -1.96
CA LEU A 19 26.17 26.04 -1.95
C LEU A 19 25.55 25.45 -0.68
N THR A 20 24.29 25.00 -0.77
CA THR A 20 23.74 24.08 0.22
C THR A 20 24.43 22.74 0.02
N ALA A 21 25.41 22.44 0.87
CA ALA A 21 25.97 21.11 0.98
C ALA A 21 24.83 20.17 1.39
N LEU A 22 24.26 19.45 0.43
CA LEU A 22 23.37 18.32 0.67
C LEU A 22 24.22 17.28 1.40
N ALA A 23 24.12 17.26 2.74
CA ALA A 23 24.65 16.16 3.51
C ALA A 23 24.01 14.88 2.97
N PRO A 24 24.79 13.86 2.57
CA PRO A 24 24.22 12.61 2.13
C PRO A 24 23.39 12.05 3.28
N SER A 25 22.08 11.96 3.09
CA SER A 25 21.22 11.19 3.98
C SER A 25 21.75 9.77 3.97
N ALA A 26 22.47 9.38 5.02
CA ALA A 26 22.86 8.00 5.23
C ALA A 26 21.55 7.22 5.39
N ALA A 27 21.10 6.59 4.31
CA ALA A 27 20.00 5.64 4.36
C ALA A 27 20.46 4.55 5.33
N SER A 28 19.92 4.60 6.55
CA SER A 28 20.13 3.53 7.51
C SER A 28 19.66 2.27 6.82
N ALA A 29 20.57 1.33 6.57
CA ALA A 29 20.24 0.07 5.90
C ALA A 29 19.27 -0.67 6.83
N ALA A 30 17.97 -0.47 6.59
CA ALA A 30 16.93 -1.16 7.34
C ALA A 30 17.21 -2.66 7.23
N GLY A 31 17.20 -3.35 8.36
CA GLY A 31 17.44 -4.79 8.41
C GLY A 31 16.40 -5.56 7.60
N PRO A 32 16.57 -6.89 7.47
CA PRO A 32 15.56 -7.71 6.84
C PRO A 32 14.26 -7.64 7.63
N ASP A 33 13.17 -7.23 6.98
CA ASP A 33 11.87 -7.07 7.59
C ASP A 33 10.75 -7.50 6.64
N TRP A 34 9.74 -8.14 7.23
CA TRP A 34 8.46 -8.34 6.57
C TRP A 34 7.62 -7.07 6.69
N THR A 35 6.95 -6.69 5.61
CA THR A 35 6.01 -5.56 5.57
C THR A 35 4.62 -6.07 5.25
N CYS A 36 3.61 -5.51 5.89
CA CYS A 36 2.22 -5.88 5.62
C CYS A 36 1.32 -4.69 5.91
N ARG A 37 0.26 -4.53 5.14
CA ARG A 37 -0.71 -3.46 5.27
C ARG A 37 -2.05 -3.92 4.72
N ALA A 38 -3.13 -3.49 5.34
CA ALA A 38 -4.48 -3.73 4.83
C ALA A 38 -5.32 -2.46 4.89
N SER A 39 -6.28 -2.36 3.98
CA SER A 39 -7.25 -1.27 3.92
C SER A 39 -8.63 -1.80 3.58
N ALA A 40 -9.65 -1.33 4.31
CA ALA A 40 -11.03 -1.68 3.99
C ALA A 40 -11.48 -0.96 2.71
N ALA A 41 -11.19 0.35 2.64
CA ALA A 41 -11.48 1.17 1.48
C ALA A 41 -10.67 2.47 1.54
N TYR A 42 -10.31 3.02 0.37
CA TYR A 42 -9.79 4.37 0.26
C TYR A 42 -10.33 5.11 -0.97
N LEU A 43 -10.25 6.43 -0.89
CA LEU A 43 -10.62 7.36 -1.94
C LEU A 43 -9.48 8.37 -2.15
N GLU A 44 -9.07 8.52 -3.41
CA GLU A 44 -8.25 9.60 -3.92
C GLU A 44 -9.10 10.35 -4.94
N ALA A 45 -9.20 11.68 -4.83
CA ALA A 45 -10.03 12.46 -5.75
C ALA A 45 -9.38 13.81 -6.04
N GLU A 46 -8.87 13.99 -7.26
CA GLU A 46 -8.32 15.26 -7.72
C GLU A 46 -9.34 16.05 -8.54
N PRO A 47 -9.46 17.38 -8.36
CA PRO A 47 -8.76 18.22 -7.39
C PRO A 47 -9.45 18.31 -6.01
N LEU A 48 -10.57 17.59 -5.81
CA LEU A 48 -11.45 17.77 -4.65
C LEU A 48 -10.75 17.57 -3.29
N LEU A 49 -9.87 16.58 -3.21
CA LEU A 49 -9.08 16.24 -2.03
C LEU A 49 -7.60 16.66 -2.19
N GLY A 50 -7.21 17.18 -3.36
CA GLY A 50 -5.79 17.32 -3.72
C GLY A 50 -5.08 15.96 -3.67
N ASP A 51 -3.82 15.95 -3.23
CA ASP A 51 -3.00 14.73 -3.08
C ASP A 51 -3.37 13.92 -1.79
N VAL A 52 -4.55 14.17 -1.20
CA VAL A 52 -4.97 13.52 0.04
C VAL A 52 -5.72 12.22 -0.28
N ARG A 53 -5.12 11.11 0.14
CA ARG A 53 -5.79 9.80 0.25
C ARG A 53 -6.64 9.75 1.52
N VAL A 54 -7.93 9.52 1.37
CA VAL A 54 -8.85 9.31 2.50
C VAL A 54 -9.03 7.81 2.73
N GLU A 55 -8.56 7.32 3.86
CA GLU A 55 -8.60 5.89 4.22
C GLU A 55 -8.92 5.74 5.72
N PRO A 56 -10.19 5.52 6.10
CA PRO A 56 -10.61 5.53 7.50
C PRO A 56 -10.22 4.27 8.28
N ILE A 57 -10.12 3.14 7.58
CA ILE A 57 -9.86 1.84 8.19
C ILE A 57 -8.69 1.21 7.47
N SER A 58 -7.56 1.21 8.17
CA SER A 58 -6.33 0.57 7.75
C SER A 58 -5.66 -0.13 8.93
N ALA A 59 -4.85 -1.13 8.61
CA ALA A 59 -3.99 -1.84 9.55
C ALA A 59 -2.55 -1.77 9.03
N ASN A 60 -1.60 -1.44 9.91
CA ASN A 60 -0.20 -1.11 9.62
C ASN A 60 0.04 0.04 8.62
N GLY A 61 -1.00 0.80 8.28
CA GLY A 61 -0.90 2.03 7.49
C GLY A 61 -1.48 3.22 8.24
N ILE A 62 -1.14 4.42 7.80
CA ILE A 62 -1.84 5.65 8.19
C ILE A 62 -2.13 6.42 6.90
N ALA A 63 -3.34 6.96 6.79
CA ALA A 63 -3.85 7.66 5.62
C ALA A 63 -3.26 9.08 5.42
N SER A 64 -1.95 9.28 5.62
CA SER A 64 -1.37 10.61 5.35
C SER A 64 0.12 10.59 5.00
N VAL A 65 0.51 11.57 4.17
CA VAL A 65 1.92 11.82 3.80
C VAL A 65 2.80 12.09 5.02
N ALA A 66 2.24 12.66 6.08
CA ALA A 66 2.96 12.98 7.31
C ALA A 66 3.29 11.74 8.17
N ASN A 67 2.56 10.64 8.00
CA ASN A 67 2.74 9.41 8.76
C ASN A 67 2.71 8.22 7.78
N PRO A 68 3.86 7.83 7.21
CA PRO A 68 3.89 6.74 6.25
C PRO A 68 3.51 5.40 6.90
N ASP A 69 3.26 4.40 6.05
CA ASP A 69 3.05 3.03 6.47
C ASP A 69 4.18 2.54 7.40
N ARG A 70 3.83 1.62 8.30
CA ARG A 70 4.83 1.06 9.21
C ARG A 70 5.89 0.30 8.42
N ALA A 71 7.16 0.62 8.69
CA ALA A 71 8.29 -0.05 8.05
C ALA A 71 8.35 -1.56 8.34
N ARG A 72 7.68 -2.04 9.40
CA ARG A 72 7.62 -3.45 9.78
C ARG A 72 6.18 -3.89 10.04
N CYS A 73 5.85 -5.08 9.54
CA CYS A 73 4.58 -5.74 9.80
C CYS A 73 4.38 -5.97 11.31
N SER A 74 3.20 -5.62 11.81
CA SER A 74 2.76 -5.92 13.17
C SER A 74 1.33 -6.47 13.18
N THR A 75 0.96 -7.20 14.24
CA THR A 75 -0.42 -7.67 14.38
C THR A 75 -1.33 -6.50 14.72
N GLN A 76 -2.30 -6.20 13.84
CA GLN A 76 -3.28 -5.14 14.03
C GLN A 76 -4.63 -5.54 13.43
N ASP A 77 -5.71 -5.14 14.09
CA ASP A 77 -7.09 -5.33 13.64
C ASP A 77 -7.84 -4.00 13.82
N ALA A 78 -8.52 -3.57 12.77
CA ALA A 78 -9.36 -2.38 12.74
C ALA A 78 -10.68 -2.72 12.04
N GLY A 79 -11.79 -2.18 12.53
CA GLY A 79 -13.08 -2.33 11.87
C GLY A 79 -14.14 -1.45 12.48
N ILE A 80 -15.13 -1.08 11.68
CA ILE A 80 -16.29 -0.29 12.11
C ILE A 80 -17.57 -0.73 11.40
N PRO A 81 -18.74 -0.54 12.05
CA PRO A 81 -20.00 -1.04 11.53
C PRO A 81 -20.41 -0.39 10.22
N ASP A 82 -20.30 0.94 10.08
CA ASP A 82 -20.69 1.66 8.86
C ASP A 82 -19.77 2.88 8.64
N ILE A 83 -19.48 3.20 7.38
CA ILE A 83 -18.63 4.33 6.96
C ILE A 83 -19.27 5.00 5.75
N THR A 84 -19.12 6.32 5.66
CA THR A 84 -19.34 7.06 4.42
C THR A 84 -18.19 8.02 4.16
N LEU A 85 -17.66 8.00 2.93
CA LEU A 85 -16.51 8.79 2.51
C LEU A 85 -16.83 9.70 1.34
N PRO A 86 -16.43 10.98 1.41
CA PRO A 86 -16.04 11.69 2.63
C PRO A 86 -17.25 11.87 3.58
N PRO A 87 -17.04 12.16 4.88
CA PRO A 87 -18.13 12.33 5.82
C PRO A 87 -18.97 13.59 5.50
N GLY A 88 -20.29 13.48 5.66
CA GLY A 88 -21.24 14.58 5.48
C GLY A 88 -22.12 14.49 4.22
N PRO A 89 -23.06 15.43 4.04
CA PRO A 89 -23.91 15.50 2.86
C PRO A 89 -23.12 16.10 1.70
N LEU A 90 -22.27 15.31 1.05
CA LEU A 90 -21.76 15.73 -0.25
C LEU A 90 -22.84 15.55 -1.31
N ALA A 91 -23.04 16.60 -2.10
CA ALA A 91 -23.64 16.43 -3.41
C ALA A 91 -22.68 15.54 -4.24
N PRO A 92 -23.17 14.49 -4.91
CA PRO A 92 -22.38 13.69 -5.83
C PRO A 92 -21.59 14.60 -6.80
N PRO A 93 -20.34 14.24 -7.17
CA PRO A 93 -19.75 12.90 -7.23
C PRO A 93 -18.81 12.50 -6.08
N GLY A 94 -18.63 11.18 -5.89
CA GLY A 94 -17.47 10.62 -5.17
C GLY A 94 -17.77 10.12 -3.75
N GLN A 95 -18.99 9.64 -3.48
CA GLN A 95 -19.33 9.09 -2.17
C GLN A 95 -19.12 7.56 -2.14
N ILE A 96 -18.38 7.06 -1.15
CA ILE A 96 -18.22 5.63 -0.86
C ILE A 96 -18.89 5.34 0.47
N ALA A 97 -19.97 4.56 0.47
CA ALA A 97 -20.56 4.01 1.67
C ALA A 97 -20.20 2.52 1.80
N VAL A 98 -19.65 2.12 2.95
CA VAL A 98 -19.29 0.72 3.22
C VAL A 98 -19.83 0.29 4.57
N ARG A 99 -20.26 -0.98 4.67
CA ARG A 99 -20.83 -1.58 5.88
C ARG A 99 -20.09 -2.84 6.31
N ALA A 100 -19.77 -2.92 7.59
CA ALA A 100 -18.92 -3.91 8.22
C ALA A 100 -17.54 -3.97 7.55
N ALA A 101 -16.90 -2.80 7.51
CA ALA A 101 -15.57 -2.58 6.97
C ALA A 101 -14.50 -3.05 7.96
N PHE A 102 -13.45 -3.70 7.46
CA PHE A 102 -12.37 -4.24 8.27
C PHE A 102 -11.01 -4.16 7.57
N ALA A 103 -9.95 -4.07 8.37
CA ALA A 103 -8.57 -4.20 7.95
C ALA A 103 -7.77 -4.94 9.02
N LYS A 104 -7.03 -5.97 8.62
CA LYS A 104 -6.28 -6.84 9.53
C LYS A 104 -4.90 -7.12 8.97
N THR A 105 -3.95 -7.19 9.86
CA THR A 105 -2.59 -7.64 9.57
C THR A 105 -2.12 -8.54 10.69
N LYS A 106 -1.28 -9.51 10.36
CA LYS A 106 -0.75 -10.47 11.32
C LYS A 106 0.69 -10.82 10.97
N ILE A 107 1.51 -11.01 12.00
CA ILE A 107 2.83 -11.61 11.89
C ILE A 107 2.95 -12.76 12.89
N THR A 108 3.53 -13.89 12.52
CA THR A 108 3.63 -15.07 13.39
C THR A 108 4.92 -15.85 13.14
N PRO A 109 5.75 -16.10 14.17
CA PRO A 109 5.72 -15.46 15.49
C PRO A 109 6.06 -13.96 15.40
N GLU A 110 5.64 -13.16 16.37
CA GLU A 110 5.93 -11.71 16.37
C GLU A 110 7.42 -11.40 16.59
N THR A 111 8.11 -12.29 17.30
CA THR A 111 9.53 -12.24 17.61
C THR A 111 10.25 -13.49 17.10
N GLY A 112 11.56 -13.40 16.92
CA GLY A 112 12.40 -14.48 16.41
C GLY A 112 13.01 -14.19 15.04
N PRO A 113 13.69 -15.19 14.44
CA PRO A 113 14.29 -15.08 13.12
C PRO A 113 13.24 -14.75 12.04
N ARG A 114 13.57 -13.86 11.11
CA ARG A 114 12.67 -13.50 9.99
C ARG A 114 12.30 -14.70 9.11
N SER A 115 13.21 -15.67 9.02
CA SER A 115 13.06 -16.89 8.22
C SER A 115 11.93 -17.80 8.73
N THR A 116 11.56 -17.69 10.01
CA THR A 116 10.47 -18.47 10.62
C THR A 116 9.16 -17.69 10.73
N GLN A 117 9.14 -16.41 10.33
CA GLN A 117 7.95 -15.59 10.36
C GLN A 117 7.09 -15.79 9.11
N SER A 118 5.78 -15.83 9.30
CA SER A 118 4.78 -15.61 8.26
C SER A 118 4.02 -14.31 8.54
N ILE A 119 3.55 -13.67 7.48
CA ILE A 119 2.73 -12.47 7.53
C ILE A 119 1.45 -12.64 6.73
N SER A 120 0.40 -11.96 7.16
CA SER A 120 -0.82 -11.81 6.37
C SER A 120 -1.41 -10.41 6.48
N ALA A 121 -2.14 -10.03 5.45
CA ALA A 121 -2.95 -8.82 5.36
C ALA A 121 -4.32 -9.19 4.80
N GLN A 122 -5.38 -8.61 5.37
CA GLN A 122 -6.76 -8.80 4.90
C GLN A 122 -7.52 -7.48 5.03
N GLY A 123 -8.16 -7.05 3.96
CA GLY A 123 -8.94 -5.81 3.93
C GLY A 123 -10.22 -6.00 3.14
N GLY A 124 -11.33 -5.46 3.63
CA GLY A 124 -12.60 -5.61 2.93
C GLY A 124 -13.83 -5.09 3.67
N VAL A 125 -14.98 -5.51 3.14
CA VAL A 125 -16.34 -5.13 3.52
C VAL A 125 -17.22 -6.38 3.42
N THR A 126 -17.92 -6.72 4.49
CA THR A 126 -18.66 -8.02 4.59
C THR A 126 -20.18 -7.91 4.43
N ARG A 127 -20.73 -6.71 4.25
CA ARG A 127 -22.19 -6.52 4.12
C ARG A 127 -22.65 -5.76 2.90
N SER A 128 -22.08 -4.58 2.65
CA SER A 128 -22.44 -3.81 1.46
C SER A 128 -21.44 -2.71 1.17
N VAL A 129 -21.17 -2.52 -0.11
CA VAL A 129 -20.46 -1.40 -0.70
C VAL A 129 -21.44 -0.65 -1.59
N ASP A 130 -21.46 0.68 -1.52
CA ASP A 130 -22.24 1.55 -2.40
C ASP A 130 -21.37 2.76 -2.75
N ILE A 131 -20.95 2.84 -4.01
CA ILE A 131 -20.07 3.87 -4.53
C ILE A 131 -20.87 4.67 -5.56
N ASN A 132 -21.08 5.95 -5.26
CA ASN A 132 -21.77 6.89 -6.13
C ASN A 132 -20.77 7.89 -6.73
N LEU A 133 -20.48 7.72 -8.01
CA LEU A 133 -19.50 8.53 -8.74
C LEU A 133 -20.11 9.78 -9.39
N GLY A 134 -21.34 10.16 -9.06
CA GLY A 134 -21.99 11.36 -9.59
C GLY A 134 -23.45 11.16 -9.97
N PRO A 135 -24.22 12.25 -10.08
CA PRO A 135 -25.59 12.17 -10.56
C PRO A 135 -25.52 11.81 -12.06
N ASN A 136 -25.94 10.58 -12.40
CA ASN A 136 -25.88 10.00 -13.74
C ASN A 136 -24.51 9.52 -14.24
N VAL A 137 -23.52 9.36 -13.35
CA VAL A 137 -22.25 8.72 -13.75
C VAL A 137 -22.41 7.22 -13.62
N ILE A 138 -22.03 6.66 -12.48
CA ILE A 138 -22.10 5.23 -12.22
C ILE A 138 -22.33 5.02 -10.73
N ARG A 139 -23.26 4.12 -10.40
CA ARG A 139 -23.38 3.53 -9.07
C ARG A 139 -22.82 2.12 -9.11
N VAL A 140 -21.85 1.84 -8.25
CA VAL A 140 -21.27 0.50 -8.07
C VAL A 140 -21.67 -0.01 -6.70
N GLU A 141 -22.32 -1.17 -6.67
CA GLU A 141 -22.75 -1.82 -5.44
C GLU A 141 -22.15 -3.23 -5.39
N ALA A 142 -21.83 -3.72 -4.19
CA ALA A 142 -21.43 -5.09 -3.97
C ALA A 142 -21.83 -5.53 -2.56
N ASP A 143 -22.12 -6.81 -2.36
CA ASP A 143 -22.56 -7.34 -1.07
C ASP A 143 -21.36 -7.75 -0.20
N LEU A 144 -20.29 -8.22 -0.83
CA LEU A 144 -19.03 -8.55 -0.17
C LEU A 144 -17.86 -8.18 -1.08
N VAL A 145 -16.84 -7.55 -0.50
CA VAL A 145 -15.59 -7.22 -1.19
C VAL A 145 -14.43 -7.48 -0.24
N GLU A 146 -13.59 -8.46 -0.55
CA GLU A 146 -12.49 -8.86 0.33
C GLU A 146 -11.21 -9.12 -0.45
N SER A 147 -10.10 -8.72 0.13
CA SER A 147 -8.76 -9.06 -0.33
C SER A 147 -7.98 -9.72 0.80
N ALA A 148 -7.10 -10.63 0.44
CA ALA A 148 -6.13 -11.23 1.35
C ALA A 148 -4.78 -11.37 0.65
N ALA A 149 -3.71 -11.23 1.42
CA ALA A 149 -2.35 -11.46 0.95
C ALA A 149 -1.51 -12.08 2.07
N GLU A 150 -0.59 -12.96 1.70
CA GLU A 150 0.25 -13.72 2.63
C GLU A 150 1.70 -13.77 2.15
N GLY A 151 2.63 -13.81 3.10
CA GLY A 151 4.06 -13.92 2.85
C GLY A 151 4.74 -14.85 3.85
N ALA A 152 5.63 -15.72 3.36
CA ALA A 152 6.43 -16.61 4.20
C ALA A 152 7.71 -17.05 3.45
N CYS A 153 8.63 -17.69 4.17
CA CYS A 153 9.76 -18.39 3.57
C CYS A 153 9.41 -19.85 3.26
N VAL A 154 9.64 -20.27 2.02
CA VAL A 154 9.49 -21.67 1.57
C VAL A 154 10.81 -22.09 0.93
N ALA A 155 11.44 -23.14 1.48
CA ALA A 155 12.74 -23.63 1.03
C ALA A 155 13.81 -22.51 0.92
N GLY A 156 13.87 -21.62 1.92
CA GLY A 156 14.83 -20.51 1.97
C GLY A 156 14.51 -19.35 1.02
N SER A 157 13.39 -19.38 0.31
CA SER A 157 12.97 -18.30 -0.61
C SER A 157 11.67 -17.64 -0.16
N PRO A 158 11.53 -16.31 -0.31
CA PRO A 158 10.30 -15.61 0.01
C PRO A 158 9.21 -15.92 -1.02
N VAL A 159 8.05 -16.31 -0.54
CA VAL A 159 6.85 -16.60 -1.34
C VAL A 159 5.74 -15.66 -0.91
N LEU A 160 5.17 -14.93 -1.87
CA LEU A 160 4.03 -14.05 -1.69
C LEU A 160 2.84 -14.56 -2.51
N ALA A 161 1.68 -14.67 -1.87
CA ALA A 161 0.42 -15.08 -2.47
C ALA A 161 -0.70 -14.11 -2.08
N GLY A 162 -1.77 -14.08 -2.87
CA GLY A 162 -2.94 -13.26 -2.57
C GLY A 162 -4.19 -13.79 -3.26
N THR A 163 -5.32 -13.50 -2.65
CA THR A 163 -6.66 -13.84 -3.15
C THR A 163 -7.58 -12.65 -2.97
N SER A 164 -8.66 -12.62 -3.72
CA SER A 164 -9.71 -11.62 -3.52
C SER A 164 -11.06 -12.19 -3.94
N ARG A 165 -12.12 -11.57 -3.43
CA ARG A 165 -13.49 -11.99 -3.66
C ARG A 165 -14.38 -10.76 -3.76
N VAL A 166 -15.25 -10.76 -4.77
CA VAL A 166 -16.32 -9.77 -4.93
C VAL A 166 -17.61 -10.54 -5.17
N VAL A 167 -18.64 -10.30 -4.36
CA VAL A 167 -19.95 -10.98 -4.45
C VAL A 167 -21.04 -9.94 -4.64
N GLY A 168 -22.01 -10.26 -5.51
CA GLY A 168 -23.20 -9.42 -5.71
C GLY A 168 -22.89 -8.08 -6.38
N LEU A 169 -21.88 -8.04 -7.25
CA LEU A 169 -21.49 -6.82 -7.97
C LEU A 169 -22.65 -6.35 -8.84
N ARG A 170 -23.05 -5.09 -8.67
CA ARG A 170 -24.08 -4.42 -9.46
C ARG A 170 -23.58 -3.08 -9.96
N ILE A 171 -23.83 -2.79 -11.23
CA ILE A 171 -23.46 -1.52 -11.86
C ILE A 171 -24.72 -0.90 -12.44
N ASN A 172 -25.10 0.27 -11.92
CA ASN A 172 -26.36 0.94 -12.26
C ASN A 172 -27.58 0.00 -12.11
N GLY A 173 -27.57 -0.85 -11.09
CA GLY A 173 -28.61 -1.84 -10.81
C GLY A 173 -28.51 -3.15 -11.60
N ASN A 174 -27.61 -3.26 -12.60
CA ASN A 174 -27.42 -4.49 -13.37
C ASN A 174 -26.41 -5.40 -12.69
N SER A 175 -26.77 -6.66 -12.48
CA SER A 175 -25.84 -7.67 -11.94
C SER A 175 -24.70 -7.94 -12.91
N ILE A 176 -23.48 -8.03 -12.38
CA ILE A 176 -22.29 -8.42 -13.11
C ILE A 176 -21.75 -9.69 -12.46
N ASP A 177 -21.65 -10.75 -13.25
CA ASP A 177 -21.07 -12.01 -12.77
C ASP A 177 -19.55 -11.85 -12.62
N VAL A 178 -19.06 -12.08 -11.42
CA VAL A 178 -17.63 -12.07 -11.09
C VAL A 178 -17.18 -13.52 -10.95
N PRO A 179 -16.11 -13.96 -11.64
CA PRO A 179 -15.56 -15.30 -11.45
C PRO A 179 -15.20 -15.54 -9.98
N ASP A 180 -15.73 -16.64 -9.43
CA ASP A 180 -15.62 -16.99 -8.00
C ASP A 180 -14.20 -17.42 -7.58
N ASP A 181 -13.34 -17.78 -8.53
CA ASP A 181 -12.00 -18.29 -8.23
C ASP A 181 -11.03 -17.17 -7.82
N GLY A 182 -11.42 -15.91 -8.04
CA GLY A 182 -10.60 -14.74 -7.77
C GLY A 182 -9.22 -14.82 -8.43
N SER A 183 -9.02 -15.66 -9.45
CA SER A 183 -7.67 -15.97 -9.92
C SER A 183 -7.22 -14.98 -10.99
N GLU A 184 -8.14 -14.58 -11.87
CA GLU A 184 -7.85 -13.72 -13.01
C GLU A 184 -8.37 -12.29 -12.80
N PRO A 185 -7.52 -11.27 -13.01
CA PRO A 185 -7.95 -9.88 -13.07
C PRO A 185 -9.02 -9.69 -14.15
N THR A 186 -10.14 -9.07 -13.79
CA THR A 186 -11.21 -8.75 -14.73
C THR A 186 -11.33 -7.23 -14.86
N VAL A 187 -11.27 -6.71 -16.08
CA VAL A 187 -11.40 -5.26 -16.33
C VAL A 187 -12.71 -4.99 -17.08
N LEU A 188 -13.58 -4.20 -16.45
CA LEU A 188 -14.80 -3.66 -17.06
C LEU A 188 -14.51 -2.23 -17.53
N ASN A 189 -14.51 -2.04 -18.84
CA ASN A 189 -14.32 -0.73 -19.45
C ASN A 189 -15.69 -0.10 -19.75
N LEU A 190 -16.14 0.76 -18.85
CA LEU A 190 -17.38 1.54 -19.00
C LEU A 190 -17.01 2.86 -19.67
N LEU A 191 -16.77 2.73 -20.98
CA LEU A 191 -16.24 3.82 -21.82
C LEU A 191 -17.15 5.05 -21.81
N PRO A 192 -16.56 6.26 -21.99
CA PRO A 192 -15.13 6.54 -22.04
C PRO A 192 -14.52 6.89 -20.67
N LEU A 193 -15.30 6.88 -19.59
CA LEU A 193 -14.94 7.58 -18.35
C LEU A 193 -14.65 6.69 -17.16
N VAL A 194 -15.06 5.41 -17.14
CA VAL A 194 -14.87 4.58 -15.93
C VAL A 194 -14.21 3.26 -16.27
N ARG A 195 -13.15 2.96 -15.54
CA ARG A 195 -12.49 1.66 -15.51
C ARG A 195 -12.77 1.01 -14.16
N ILE A 196 -13.25 -0.23 -14.18
CA ILE A 196 -13.39 -1.04 -12.97
C ILE A 196 -12.52 -2.28 -13.15
N ALA A 197 -11.54 -2.46 -12.28
CA ALA A 197 -10.74 -3.66 -12.18
C ALA A 197 -11.18 -4.47 -10.96
N LEU A 198 -11.49 -5.74 -11.19
CA LEU A 198 -11.78 -6.72 -10.16
C LEU A 198 -10.57 -7.64 -10.04
N ASN A 199 -10.29 -8.09 -8.82
CA ASN A 199 -9.24 -9.08 -8.58
C ASN A 199 -7.85 -8.63 -9.09
N ASP A 200 -7.57 -7.33 -9.01
CA ASP A 200 -6.33 -6.75 -9.50
C ASP A 200 -5.14 -7.13 -8.61
N GLN A 201 -4.01 -7.41 -9.25
CA GLN A 201 -2.79 -7.82 -8.57
C GLN A 201 -1.60 -7.09 -9.17
N ASP A 202 -0.88 -6.39 -8.29
CA ASP A 202 0.39 -5.75 -8.61
C ASP A 202 1.51 -6.46 -7.85
N ARG A 203 2.62 -6.74 -8.54
CA ARG A 203 3.80 -7.39 -7.99
C ARG A 203 5.02 -6.56 -8.35
N SER A 204 5.85 -6.28 -7.35
CA SER A 204 7.15 -5.65 -7.56
C SER A 204 8.28 -6.55 -7.05
N GLY A 205 9.41 -6.52 -7.74
CA GLY A 205 10.56 -7.36 -7.42
C GLY A 205 10.33 -8.85 -7.69
N THR A 206 11.28 -9.66 -7.22
CA THR A 206 11.30 -11.13 -7.35
C THR A 206 11.78 -11.74 -6.03
N ALA A 207 11.88 -13.07 -5.95
CA ALA A 207 12.44 -13.72 -4.77
C ALA A 207 13.91 -13.35 -4.51
N THR A 208 14.65 -12.90 -5.53
CA THR A 208 16.09 -12.59 -5.44
C THR A 208 16.41 -11.10 -5.36
N SER A 209 15.43 -10.21 -5.53
CA SER A 209 15.66 -8.76 -5.37
C SER A 209 15.81 -8.38 -3.89
N SER A 210 16.36 -7.20 -3.59
CA SER A 210 16.45 -6.70 -2.22
C SER A 210 15.08 -6.35 -1.62
N THR A 211 14.08 -6.08 -2.45
CA THR A 211 12.69 -5.82 -2.04
C THR A 211 11.73 -6.63 -2.90
N GLN A 212 10.61 -7.04 -2.32
CA GLN A 212 9.54 -7.72 -3.04
C GLN A 212 8.21 -7.32 -2.42
N SER A 213 7.19 -7.06 -3.24
CA SER A 213 5.84 -6.79 -2.76
C SER A 213 4.77 -7.45 -3.62
N LEU A 214 3.63 -7.68 -3.00
CA LEU A 214 2.39 -8.06 -3.63
C LEU A 214 1.29 -7.16 -3.07
N THR A 215 0.61 -6.45 -3.96
CA THR A 215 -0.61 -5.71 -3.66
C THR A 215 -1.77 -6.42 -4.33
N ARG A 216 -2.81 -6.71 -3.55
CA ARG A 216 -4.04 -7.32 -4.02
C ARG A 216 -5.21 -6.38 -3.76
N ARG A 217 -5.97 -6.07 -4.81
CA ARG A 217 -7.17 -5.23 -4.74
C ARG A 217 -8.39 -6.03 -5.22
N ALA A 218 -9.44 -6.05 -4.41
CA ALA A 218 -10.65 -6.77 -4.77
C ALA A 218 -11.50 -5.97 -5.76
N LEU A 219 -11.69 -4.68 -5.50
CA LEU A 219 -12.40 -3.73 -6.37
C LEU A 219 -11.60 -2.43 -6.48
N ASP A 220 -11.15 -2.10 -7.69
CA ASP A 220 -10.44 -0.86 -8.05
C ASP A 220 -11.27 -0.12 -9.12
N ILE A 221 -11.70 1.10 -8.81
CA ILE A 221 -12.53 1.93 -9.66
C ILE A 221 -11.78 3.23 -9.95
N GLN A 222 -11.64 3.54 -11.24
CA GLN A 222 -11.01 4.74 -11.73
C GLN A 222 -11.98 5.51 -12.62
N VAL A 223 -12.29 6.75 -12.25
CA VAL A 223 -12.97 7.70 -13.14
C VAL A 223 -11.89 8.51 -13.85
N LEU A 224 -11.85 8.42 -15.17
CA LEU A 224 -10.84 9.05 -16.02
C LEU A 224 -11.31 10.44 -16.47
N GLY A 225 -10.43 11.43 -16.35
CA GLY A 225 -10.62 12.77 -16.89
C GLY A 225 -10.26 12.87 -18.38
N LEU A 226 -10.32 14.09 -18.90
CA LEU A 226 -10.09 14.45 -20.32
C LEU A 226 -8.72 14.01 -20.90
N LEU A 227 -7.74 13.70 -20.05
CA LEU A 227 -6.39 13.25 -20.45
C LEU A 227 -6.13 11.78 -20.11
N GLY A 228 -7.17 11.00 -19.79
CA GLY A 228 -7.03 9.60 -19.36
C GLY A 228 -6.40 9.42 -17.97
N ARG A 229 -6.21 10.52 -17.23
CA ARG A 229 -5.74 10.48 -15.84
C ARG A 229 -6.92 10.25 -14.90
N PRO A 230 -6.80 9.39 -13.88
CA PRO A 230 -7.87 9.21 -12.91
C PRO A 230 -8.10 10.52 -12.14
N THR A 231 -9.32 11.03 -12.17
CA THR A 231 -9.78 12.13 -11.32
C THR A 231 -10.40 11.61 -10.02
N ILE A 232 -10.90 10.38 -10.04
CA ILE A 232 -11.33 9.64 -8.85
C ILE A 232 -10.71 8.25 -8.92
N HIS A 233 -10.09 7.81 -7.84
CA HIS A 233 -9.58 6.47 -7.65
C HIS A 233 -10.11 5.94 -6.32
N ALA A 234 -10.98 4.95 -6.40
CA ALA A 234 -11.66 4.34 -5.27
C ALA A 234 -11.31 2.86 -5.24
N VAL A 235 -10.82 2.38 -4.10
CA VAL A 235 -10.49 0.98 -3.91
C VAL A 235 -11.21 0.46 -2.69
N VAL A 236 -11.76 -0.75 -2.80
CA VAL A 236 -12.38 -1.48 -1.69
C VAL A 236 -11.73 -2.84 -1.58
N GLY A 237 -11.25 -3.16 -0.37
CA GLY A 237 -10.44 -4.32 -0.07
C GLY A 237 -9.06 -4.25 -0.74
N GLU A 238 -8.08 -3.71 -0.02
CA GLU A 238 -6.67 -3.77 -0.41
C GLU A 238 -5.85 -4.51 0.65
N SER A 239 -5.01 -5.43 0.20
CA SER A 239 -4.07 -6.18 1.03
C SER A 239 -2.69 -6.12 0.40
N VAL A 240 -1.70 -5.73 1.20
CA VAL A 240 -0.31 -5.60 0.78
C VAL A 240 0.55 -6.44 1.70
N VAL A 241 1.42 -7.25 1.10
CA VAL A 241 2.49 -7.97 1.81
C VAL A 241 3.79 -7.77 1.04
N GLY A 242 4.89 -7.77 1.76
CA GLY A 242 6.19 -7.62 1.14
C GLY A 242 7.33 -7.85 2.11
N ARG A 243 8.53 -7.60 1.61
CA ARG A 243 9.75 -7.68 2.40
C ARG A 243 10.77 -6.65 1.93
N SER A 244 11.64 -6.28 2.86
CA SER A 244 12.92 -5.63 2.60
C SER A 244 14.06 -6.54 3.07
N GLY A 245 15.16 -6.58 2.33
CA GLY A 245 16.33 -7.40 2.66
C GLY A 245 16.09 -8.91 2.54
N ALA A 246 17.04 -9.66 3.09
CA ALA A 246 17.08 -11.12 3.04
C ALA A 246 16.34 -11.77 4.22
N VAL A 247 15.01 -11.69 4.21
CA VAL A 247 14.16 -12.24 5.29
C VAL A 247 14.20 -13.77 5.41
N CYS A 248 14.63 -14.47 4.36
CA CYS A 248 14.68 -15.94 4.33
C CYS A 248 16.09 -16.52 4.47
N GLU A 249 17.10 -15.67 4.65
CA GLU A 249 18.43 -16.17 5.02
C GLU A 249 18.38 -16.61 6.49
N ASP A 250 18.75 -17.87 6.74
CA ASP A 250 19.09 -18.32 8.08
C ASP A 250 20.36 -17.60 8.49
N THR A 251 20.18 -16.43 9.09
CA THR A 251 21.26 -15.66 9.72
C THR A 251 21.79 -16.33 10.99
N GLY A 252 21.45 -17.62 11.20
CA GLY A 252 21.99 -18.54 12.20
C GLY A 252 22.46 -17.79 13.42
N GLY A 253 21.49 -17.29 14.20
CA GLY A 253 21.64 -16.21 15.17
C GLY A 253 23.08 -16.01 15.59
N ALA A 254 23.70 -14.95 15.05
CA ALA A 254 25.11 -14.60 15.21
C ALA A 254 25.68 -15.28 16.46
N THR A 255 26.40 -16.39 16.26
CA THR A 255 27.14 -17.03 17.34
C THR A 255 27.94 -15.90 17.98
N GLY A 256 27.56 -15.52 19.20
CA GLY A 256 28.15 -14.38 19.88
C GLY A 256 29.68 -14.49 19.81
N PRO A 257 30.42 -13.36 19.86
CA PRO A 257 31.86 -13.39 19.73
C PRO A 257 32.40 -14.45 20.68
N THR A 258 32.94 -15.54 20.13
CA THR A 258 33.72 -16.50 20.88
C THR A 258 34.86 -15.69 21.49
N GLY A 259 34.68 -15.29 22.75
CA GLY A 259 35.72 -14.63 23.51
C GLY A 259 36.97 -15.49 23.43
N PRO A 260 38.17 -14.89 23.36
CA PRO A 260 39.40 -15.65 23.28
C PRO A 260 39.46 -16.60 24.49
N GLY A 261 39.39 -17.90 24.20
CA GLY A 261 39.64 -18.94 25.17
C GLY A 261 41.02 -18.70 25.74
N GLY A 262 41.07 -18.34 27.02
CA GLY A 262 42.30 -18.28 27.79
C GLY A 262 42.91 -19.67 27.85
N ALA A 263 43.92 -19.90 27.02
CA ALA A 263 44.76 -21.06 27.08
C ALA A 263 45.61 -21.01 28.36
N THR A 264 45.41 -22.03 29.20
CA THR A 264 46.45 -22.83 29.88
C THR A 264 47.75 -22.13 30.29
N GLY A 265 47.88 -21.86 31.58
CA GLY A 265 49.16 -21.63 32.27
C GLY A 265 49.30 -22.58 33.44
N SER A 266 49.74 -23.81 33.17
CA SER A 266 50.28 -24.73 34.17
C SER A 266 51.63 -24.20 34.64
N THR A 267 51.78 -23.95 35.93
CA THR A 267 53.10 -23.82 36.56
C THR A 267 53.10 -24.67 37.81
N GLY A 268 53.61 -25.89 37.68
CA GLY A 268 54.24 -26.57 38.80
C GLY A 268 55.58 -25.90 39.10
N SER A 269 55.85 -25.64 40.38
CA SER A 269 57.21 -25.53 40.88
C SER A 269 57.24 -25.90 42.35
N THR A 270 58.17 -26.81 42.64
CA THR A 270 58.64 -27.38 43.89
C THR A 270 58.97 -26.39 45.00
N GLY A 271 58.76 -26.82 46.25
CA GLY A 271 59.24 -26.18 47.48
C GLY A 271 58.50 -26.69 48.70
#